data_AF-A0A392U6I8-F1
#
_entry.id   AF-A0A392U6I8-F1
#
_cell.length_a   1.000
_cell.length_b   1.000
_cell.length_c   1.000
_cell.angle_alpha   90.00
_cell.angle_beta   90.00
_cell.angle_gamma   90.00
#
_symmetry.space_group_name_H-M   'P 1'
#
loop_
_entity.id
_entity.type
_entity.pdbx_description
1 polymer ?
#
loop_
_entity_poly.entity_id
_entity_poly.type
_entity_poly.pdbx_seq_one_letter_code
_entity_poly.pdbx_strand_id
1 'polypeptide(L)' 'RGDGGPAAADLWLQAIEKIFGAIHCPEEEKVTLATYQLLGDAEYWWGNTSLLMEGAYEEFSWENFKR' A
#
# COMPACT_ATOMS: atom_id res chain seq x y z
N ARG A 1 5.70 19.98 8.54
CA ARG A 1 5.06 19.28 9.69
C ARG A 1 4.12 18.29 9.06
N GLY A 2 4.55 17.02 8.97
CA GLY A 2 3.82 15.98 8.24
C GLY A 2 2.46 15.73 8.88
N ASP A 3 1.43 15.73 8.05
CA ASP A 3 0.11 15.20 8.33
C ASP A 3 0.09 13.65 8.28
N GLY A 4 1.14 13.01 7.75
CA GLY A 4 1.35 11.56 7.66
C GLY A 4 1.60 10.83 8.99
N GLY A 5 0.79 11.06 10.02
CA GLY A 5 0.77 10.22 11.22
C GLY A 5 0.04 8.88 10.98
N PRO A 6 0.10 7.93 11.93
CA PRO A 6 -0.59 6.63 11.82
C PRO A 6 -2.07 6.75 11.45
N ALA A 7 -2.76 7.76 12.00
CA ALA A 7 -4.16 8.03 11.68
C ALA A 7 -4.39 8.45 10.22
N ALA A 8 -3.44 9.13 9.58
CA ALA A 8 -3.55 9.49 8.17
C ALA A 8 -3.32 8.29 7.26
N ALA A 9 -2.40 7.38 7.64
CA ALA A 9 -2.21 6.11 6.96
C ALA A 9 -3.46 5.22 7.08
N ASP A 10 -4.07 5.14 8.27
CA ASP A 10 -5.30 4.38 8.50
C ASP A 10 -6.48 4.92 7.68
N LEU A 11 -6.63 6.24 7.58
CA LEU A 11 -7.67 6.88 6.78
C LEU A 11 -7.45 6.65 5.28
N TRP A 12 -6.20 6.72 4.82
CA TRP A 12 -5.85 6.45 3.43
C TRP A 12 -6.13 4.98 3.07
N LEU A 13 -5.73 4.02 3.93
CA LEU A 13 -6.02 2.60 3.74
C LEU A 13 -7.52 2.33 3.65
N GLN A 14 -8.33 2.90 4.55
CA GLN A 14 -9.79 2.77 4.50
C GLN A 14 -10.39 3.34 3.20
N ALA A 15 -9.89 4.48 2.73
CA ALA A 15 -10.35 5.08 1.47
C ALA A 15 -10.02 4.18 0.27
N ILE A 16 -8.81 3.62 0.22
CA ILE A 16 -8.37 2.69 -0.83
C ILE A 16 -9.19 1.39 -0.82
N GLU A 17 -9.39 0.78 0.35
CA GLU A 17 -10.20 -0.45 0.47
C GLU A 17 -11.65 -0.22 0.00
N LYS A 18 -12.21 0.97 0.27
CA LYS A 18 -13.54 1.35 -0.24
C LYS A 18 -13.56 1.45 -1.78
N ILE A 19 -12.53 2.03 -2.39
CA ILE A 19 -12.41 2.11 -3.86
C ILE A 19 -12.29 0.72 -4.46
N PHE A 20 -11.42 -0.13 -3.92
CA PHE A 20 -11.26 -1.51 -4.37
C PHE A 20 -12.54 -2.32 -4.27
N GLY A 21 -13.29 -2.16 -3.19
CA GLY A 21 -14.62 -2.76 -3.06
C GLY A 21 -15.61 -2.26 -4.12
N ALA A 22 -15.59 -0.96 -4.44
CA ALA A 22 -16.50 -0.37 -5.42
C ALA A 22 -16.21 -0.81 -6.86
N ILE A 23 -14.94 -1.01 -7.22
CA ILE A 23 -14.55 -1.44 -8.58
C ILE A 23 -14.41 -2.96 -8.72
N HIS A 24 -14.67 -3.72 -7.64
CA HIS A 24 -14.40 -5.16 -7.58
C HIS A 24 -12.96 -5.52 -7.98
N CYS A 25 -12.00 -4.79 -7.40
CA CYS A 25 -10.59 -4.98 -7.70
C CYS A 25 -10.13 -6.41 -7.35
N PRO A 26 -9.50 -7.14 -8.30
CA PRO A 26 -8.86 -8.43 -8.01
C PRO A 26 -7.77 -8.28 -6.95
N GLU A 27 -7.54 -9.32 -6.16
CA GLU A 27 -6.58 -9.30 -5.05
C GLU A 27 -5.15 -9.03 -5.54
N GLU A 28 -4.79 -9.64 -6.67
CA GLU A 28 -3.50 -9.52 -7.31
C GLU A 28 -3.17 -8.10 -7.81
N GLU A 29 -4.19 -7.26 -8.06
CA GLU A 29 -4.02 -5.90 -8.57
C GLU A 29 -3.98 -4.84 -7.44
N LYS A 30 -4.43 -5.18 -6.23
CA LYS A 30 -4.61 -4.20 -5.15
C LYS A 30 -3.31 -3.49 -4.77
N VAL A 31 -2.23 -4.25 -4.59
CA VAL A 31 -0.93 -3.70 -4.21
C VAL A 31 -0.41 -2.76 -5.31
N THR A 32 -0.46 -3.21 -6.57
CA THR A 32 -0.05 -2.40 -7.72
C THR A 32 -0.83 -1.08 -7.80
N LEU A 33 -2.16 -1.13 -7.66
CA LEU A 33 -2.98 0.07 -7.74
C LEU A 33 -2.81 1.01 -6.54
N ALA A 34 -2.62 0.48 -5.33
CA ALA A 34 -2.39 1.28 -4.14
C ALA A 34 -1.05 2.02 -4.19
N THR A 35 -0.02 1.37 -4.76
CA THR A 35 1.32 1.97 -4.84
C THR A 35 1.38 3.14 -5.81
N TYR A 36 0.55 3.16 -6.86
CA TYR A 36 0.36 4.35 -7.71
C TYR A 36 -0.23 5.57 -6.99
N GLN A 37 -0.80 5.40 -5.80
CA GLN A 37 -1.31 6.52 -4.98
C GLN A 37 -0.28 7.01 -3.96
N LEU A 38 0.84 6.32 -3.78
CA LEU A 38 1.92 6.74 -2.88
C LEU A 38 2.73 7.85 -3.54
N LEU A 39 3.11 8.85 -2.75
CA LEU A 39 3.90 9.99 -3.20
C LEU A 39 4.93 10.36 -2.14
N GLY A 40 6.07 10.90 -2.58
CA GLY A 40 7.11 11.42 -1.69
C GLY A 40 7.68 10.33 -0.76
N ASP A 41 7.67 10.60 0.55
CA ASP A 41 8.27 9.70 1.56
C ASP A 41 7.61 8.31 1.56
N ALA A 42 6.32 8.22 1.26
CA ALA A 42 5.60 6.94 1.23
C ALA A 42 5.98 6.08 0.00
N GLU A 43 6.21 6.71 -1.15
CA GLU A 43 6.72 6.04 -2.36
C GLU A 43 8.14 5.51 -2.11
N TYR A 44 9.00 6.33 -1.50
CA TYR A 44 10.35 5.92 -1.15
C TYR A 44 10.39 4.77 -0.15
N TRP A 45 9.53 4.82 0.88
CA TRP A 45 9.38 3.71 1.83
C TRP A 45 8.97 2.42 1.13
N TRP A 46 7.93 2.47 0.28
CA TRP A 46 7.44 1.28 -0.41
C TRP A 46 8.48 0.66 -1.35
N GLY A 47 9.26 1.48 -2.07
CA GLY A 47 10.34 0.98 -2.91
C GLY A 47 11.38 0.17 -2.13
N ASN A 48 11.78 0.65 -0.94
CA ASN A 48 12.70 -0.09 -0.07
C ASN A 48 12.07 -1.34 0.52
N THR A 49 10.81 -1.27 0.98
CA THR A 49 10.09 -2.43 1.53
C THR A 49 9.92 -3.53 0.48
N SER A 50 9.57 -3.16 -0.76
CA SER A 50 9.43 -4.11 -1.88
C SER A 50 10.72 -4.87 -2.14
N LEU A 51 11.87 -4.17 -2.19
CA LEU A 51 13.18 -4.79 -2.36
C LEU A 51 13.50 -5.78 -1.23
N LEU A 52 13.11 -5.48 0.00
CA LEU A 52 13.30 -6.38 1.15
C LEU A 52 12.39 -7.62 1.05
N MET A 53 11.14 -7.45 0.63
CA MET A 53 10.18 -8.55 0.44
C MET A 53 10.64 -9.51 -0.67
N GLU A 54 11.14 -8.98 -1.79
CA GLU A 54 11.76 -9.78 -2.85
C GLU A 54 12.93 -10.61 -2.32
N GLY A 55 13.83 -10.00 -1.53
CA GLY A 55 14.96 -10.70 -0.92
C GLY A 55 14.56 -11.76 0.13
N ALA A 56 13.41 -11.57 0.78
CA ALA A 56 12.86 -12.49 1.78
C ALA A 56 11.97 -13.59 1.17
N TYR A 57 11.71 -13.57 -0.14
CA TYR A 57 10.72 -14.43 -0.81
C TYR A 57 9.32 -14.31 -0.19
N GLU A 58 8.97 -13.14 0.33
CA GLU A 58 7.63 -12.87 0.82
C GLU A 58 6.68 -12.60 -0.36
N GLU A 59 5.44 -13.05 -0.21
CA GLU A 59 4.41 -12.82 -1.22
C GLU A 59 3.99 -11.35 -1.24
N PHE A 60 3.90 -10.77 -2.43
CA PHE A 60 3.30 -9.45 -2.64
C PHE A 60 1.77 -9.56 -2.58
N SER A 61 1.23 -9.58 -1.36
CA SER A 61 -0.20 -9.61 -1.08
C SER A 61 -0.67 -8.31 -0.40
N TRP A 62 -1.97 -8.02 -0.49
CA TRP A 62 -2.57 -6.88 0.20
C TRP A 62 -2.41 -6.96 1.72
N GLU A 63 -2.40 -8.17 2.29
CA GLU A 63 -2.18 -8.35 3.72
C GLU A 63 -0.77 -7.96 4.14
N ASN A 64 0.24 -8.29 3.34
CA ASN A 64 1.61 -7.88 3.63
C ASN A 64 1.84 -6.39 3.36
N PHE A 65 1.17 -5.81 2.37
CA PHE A 65 1.20 -4.37 2.10
C PHE A 65 0.69 -3.52 3.28
N LYS A 66 -0.30 -4.01 4.04
CA LYS A 66 -0.89 -3.30 5.17
C LYS A 66 -0.07 -3.37 6.47
N ARG A 67 0.99 -4.18 6.51
CA ARG A 67 1.85 -4.34 7.69
C ARG A 67 2.90 -3.24 7.78
#